data_AF-A0AA42ZBC9-F1
#
_entry.id   AF-A0AA42ZBC9-F1
#
_cell.length_a   1.000
_cell.length_b   1.000
_cell.length_c   1.000
_cell.angle_alpha   90.00
_cell.angle_beta   90.00
_cell.angle_gamma   90.00
#
_symmetry.space_group_name_H-M   'P 1'
#
loop_
_entity.id
_entity.type
_entity.pdbx_description
1 polymer ?
#
loop_
_entity_poly.entity_id
_entity_poly.type
_entity_poly.pdbx_seq_one_letter_code
_entity_poly.pdbx_strand_id
1 'polypeptide(L)'
;MDKRNKIIQELAPRKFSREGKLWVMLLVLVIVAATISYGIQLKKGLVITDMRDYALWGIYISNFVFFVAISLVGSLVSAILHLTGVKWDTPLTRIAEIIAIAAIIMAGFTIIIDMGRPERLFYLFTHGRLQSPIIWDVVV
;
A
#
# COMPACT_ATOMS: atom_id res chain seq x y z
N MET A 1 -19.21 -32.42 -13.43
CA MET A 1 -19.32 -31.11 -12.76
C MET A 1 -18.35 -30.17 -13.47
N ASP A 2 -18.88 -29.16 -14.15
CA ASP A 2 -18.14 -28.32 -15.10
C ASP A 2 -17.01 -27.54 -14.41
N LYS A 3 -15.79 -27.54 -14.97
CA LYS A 3 -14.58 -26.94 -14.35
C LYS A 3 -14.83 -25.48 -13.95
N ARG A 4 -15.63 -24.77 -14.73
CA ARG A 4 -16.05 -23.39 -14.49
C ARG A 4 -16.86 -23.22 -13.20
N ASN A 5 -17.79 -24.14 -12.92
CA ASN A 5 -18.61 -24.10 -11.70
C ASN A 5 -17.79 -24.37 -10.44
N LYS A 6 -16.74 -25.21 -10.54
CA LYS A 6 -15.84 -25.48 -9.42
C LYS A 6 -15.01 -24.25 -9.03
N ILE A 7 -14.49 -23.50 -10.02
CA ILE A 7 -13.76 -22.24 -9.79
C ILE A 7 -14.68 -21.19 -9.14
N ILE A 8 -15.92 -21.05 -9.61
CA ILE A 8 -16.90 -20.12 -9.03
C ILE A 8 -17.20 -20.48 -7.57
N GLN A 9 -17.30 -21.77 -7.25
CA GLN A 9 -17.54 -22.26 -5.90
C GLN A 9 -16.33 -22.12 -4.97
N GLU A 10 -15.10 -22.17 -5.50
CA GLU A 10 -13.87 -21.91 -4.76
C GLU A 10 -13.62 -20.41 -4.51
N LEU A 11 -14.01 -19.55 -5.46
CA LEU A 11 -13.96 -18.09 -5.32
C LEU A 11 -15.12 -17.52 -4.50
N ALA A 12 -16.15 -18.33 -4.22
CA ALA A 12 -17.27 -17.91 -3.40
C ALA A 12 -16.78 -17.59 -1.98
N PRO A 13 -17.23 -16.48 -1.36
CA PRO A 13 -16.79 -16.08 -0.04
C PRO A 13 -17.15 -17.16 0.98
N ARG A 14 -16.13 -17.88 1.46
CA ARG A 14 -16.27 -18.88 2.52
C ARG A 14 -16.33 -18.18 3.87
N LYS A 15 -17.12 -18.71 4.79
CA LYS A 15 -17.10 -18.24 6.19
C LYS A 15 -15.69 -18.41 6.75
N PHE A 16 -15.14 -17.36 7.37
CA PHE A 16 -13.83 -17.42 7.99
C PHE A 16 -13.73 -18.57 8.98
N SER A 17 -12.75 -19.45 8.79
CA SER A 17 -12.39 -20.51 9.75
C SER A 17 -11.94 -19.88 11.08
N ARG A 18 -11.84 -20.69 12.15
CA ARG A 18 -11.33 -20.22 13.45
C ARG A 18 -9.93 -19.62 13.31
N GLU A 19 -9.08 -20.24 12.50
CA GLU A 19 -7.75 -19.75 12.15
C GLU A 19 -7.82 -18.42 11.41
N GLY A 20 -8.70 -18.28 10.42
CA GLY A 20 -8.89 -17.03 9.70
C GLY A 20 -9.35 -15.89 10.60
N LYS A 21 -10.22 -16.17 11.58
CA LYS A 21 -10.63 -15.17 12.58
C LYS A 21 -9.48 -14.76 13.49
N LEU A 22 -8.65 -15.70 13.93
CA LEU A 22 -7.46 -15.42 14.74
C LEU A 22 -6.44 -14.57 13.95
N TRP A 23 -6.23 -14.89 12.68
CA TRP A 23 -5.38 -14.11 11.79
C TRP A 23 -5.86 -12.67 11.64
N VAL A 24 -7.16 -12.48 11.36
CA VAL A 24 -7.76 -11.14 11.26
C VAL A 24 -7.67 -10.38 12.59
N MET A 25 -7.90 -11.05 13.72
CA MET A 25 -7.76 -10.44 15.04
C MET A 25 -6.33 -9.96 15.29
N LEU A 26 -5.33 -10.75 14.92
CA LEU A 26 -3.92 -10.36 15.03
C LEU A 26 -3.61 -9.12 14.17
N LEU A 27 -4.08 -9.10 12.91
CA LEU A 27 -3.88 -7.93 12.04
C LEU A 27 -4.53 -6.66 12.60
N VAL A 28 -5.73 -6.78 13.17
CA VAL A 28 -6.41 -5.66 13.83
C VAL A 28 -5.61 -5.15 15.03
N LEU A 29 -5.05 -6.05 15.85
CA LEU A 29 -4.20 -5.67 16.97
C LEU A 29 -2.94 -4.92 16.52
N VAL A 30 -2.32 -5.36 15.41
CA VAL A 30 -1.17 -4.66 14.81
C VAL A 30 -1.56 -3.26 14.34
N ILE A 31 -2.71 -3.09 13.69
CA ILE A 31 -3.21 -1.78 13.24
C ILE A 31 -3.48 -0.85 14.43
N VAL A 32 -4.06 -1.36 15.51
CA VAL A 32 -4.31 -0.58 16.73
C VAL A 32 -2.99 -0.13 17.35
N ALA A 33 -2.01 -1.03 17.47
CA ALA A 33 -0.68 -0.70 17.98
C ALA A 33 0.04 0.34 17.11
N ALA A 34 -0.06 0.22 15.78
CA ALA A 34 0.48 1.18 14.83
C ALA A 34 -0.18 2.56 14.97
N THR A 35 -1.51 2.61 15.14
CA THR A 35 -2.27 3.86 15.32
C THR A 35 -1.88 4.58 16.60
N ILE A 36 -1.73 3.83 17.72
CA ILE A 36 -1.26 4.39 18.99
C ILE A 36 0.16 4.95 18.84
N SER A 37 1.05 4.19 18.19
CA SER A 37 2.44 4.61 17.95
C SER A 37 2.52 5.86 17.08
N TYR A 38 1.70 5.95 16.04
CA TYR A 38 1.58 7.14 15.21
C TYR A 38 1.06 8.36 15.99
N GLY A 39 0.08 8.17 16.88
CA GLY A 39 -0.38 9.23 17.78
C GLY A 39 0.71 9.76 18.72
N ILE A 40 1.63 8.89 19.15
CA ILE A 40 2.82 9.29 19.92
C ILE A 40 3.80 10.05 19.02
N GLN A 41 4.02 9.60 17.78
CA GLN A 41 4.87 10.26 16.79
C GLN A 41 4.42 11.70 16.52
N LEU A 42 3.13 11.92 16.32
CA LEU A 42 2.60 13.27 16.06
C LEU A 42 2.86 14.25 17.20
N LYS A 43 2.94 13.76 18.46
CA LYS A 43 3.20 14.60 19.63
C LYS A 43 4.70 14.80 19.90
N LYS A 44 5.51 13.76 19.70
CA LYS A 44 6.95 13.78 20.01
C LYS A 44 7.83 14.14 18.81
N GLY A 45 7.28 14.20 17.61
CA GLY A 45 7.99 14.43 16.35
C GLY A 45 8.64 13.17 15.79
N LEU A 46 9.22 13.30 14.59
CA LEU A 46 9.92 12.22 13.86
C LEU A 46 11.18 11.70 14.57
N VAL A 47 11.67 12.35 15.62
CA VAL A 47 12.83 11.88 16.39
C VAL A 47 12.63 10.48 16.97
N ILE A 48 11.37 10.07 17.23
CA ILE A 48 11.09 8.73 17.78
C ILE A 48 11.38 7.60 16.80
N THR A 49 11.49 7.90 15.50
CA THR A 49 11.87 6.93 14.47
C THR A 49 13.37 6.87 14.25
N ASP A 50 14.14 7.46 15.16
CA ASP A 50 15.60 7.57 15.15
C ASP A 50 16.18 8.26 13.90
N MET A 51 15.36 9.08 13.24
CA MET A 51 15.84 9.97 12.17
C MET A 51 16.68 11.10 12.77
N ARG A 52 17.75 11.47 12.06
CA ARG A 52 18.73 12.48 12.47
C ARG A 52 18.94 13.47 11.34
N ASP A 53 19.59 14.59 11.63
CA ASP A 53 19.84 15.64 10.62
C ASP A 53 20.69 15.14 9.43
N TYR A 54 21.52 14.12 9.63
CA TYR A 54 22.31 13.47 8.56
C TYR A 54 21.55 12.36 7.82
N ALA A 55 20.45 11.86 8.38
CA ALA A 55 19.63 10.77 7.87
C ALA A 55 18.15 11.15 7.98
N LEU A 56 17.72 12.01 7.05
CA LEU A 56 16.38 12.60 7.02
C LEU A 56 15.30 11.61 6.55
N TRP A 57 15.71 10.58 5.78
CA TRP A 57 14.83 9.58 5.21
C TRP A 57 15.16 8.22 5.82
N GLY A 58 14.30 7.78 6.74
CA GLY A 58 14.41 6.47 7.39
C GLY A 58 13.54 5.40 6.74
N ILE A 59 13.03 4.51 7.59
CA ILE A 59 12.24 3.35 7.17
C ILE A 59 10.96 3.70 6.39
N TYR A 60 10.38 4.88 6.62
CA TYR A 60 9.15 5.28 5.93
C TYR A 60 9.37 5.49 4.43
N ILE A 61 10.42 6.22 4.04
CA ILE A 61 10.74 6.41 2.62
C ILE A 61 11.19 5.09 1.98
N SER A 62 11.95 4.25 2.70
CA SER A 62 12.28 2.90 2.21
C SER A 62 11.03 2.07 1.92
N ASN A 63 10.05 2.07 2.84
CA ASN A 63 8.78 1.36 2.67
C ASN A 63 7.92 1.97 1.55
N PHE A 64 7.89 3.30 1.43
CA PHE A 64 7.20 4.00 0.35
C PHE A 64 7.69 3.50 -1.02
N VAL A 65 9.01 3.56 -1.26
CA VAL A 65 9.61 3.10 -2.53
C VAL A 65 9.36 1.61 -2.75
N PHE A 66 9.44 0.80 -1.70
CA PHE A 66 9.14 -0.64 -1.77
C PHE A 66 7.70 -0.92 -2.22
N PHE A 67 6.71 -0.25 -1.62
CA PHE A 67 5.31 -0.45 -1.97
C PHE A 67 4.95 0.12 -3.35
N VAL A 68 5.52 1.27 -3.74
CA VAL A 68 5.39 1.80 -5.11
C VAL A 68 5.94 0.79 -6.13
N ALA A 69 7.11 0.21 -5.86
CA ALA A 69 7.71 -0.79 -6.74
C ALA A 69 6.83 -2.04 -6.88
N ILE A 70 6.25 -2.54 -5.78
CA ILE A 70 5.30 -3.67 -5.83
C ILE A 70 4.07 -3.33 -6.67
N SER A 71 3.52 -2.11 -6.51
CA SER A 71 2.37 -1.66 -7.29
C SER A 71 2.66 -1.62 -8.78
N LEU A 72 3.81 -1.04 -9.15
CA LEU A 72 4.27 -0.96 -10.53
C LEU A 72 4.45 -2.35 -11.15
N VAL A 73 5.09 -3.26 -10.42
CA VAL A 73 5.30 -4.64 -10.90
C VAL A 73 3.99 -5.38 -11.07
N GLY A 74 3.04 -5.25 -10.13
CA GLY A 74 1.71 -5.85 -10.27
C GLY A 74 0.96 -5.36 -11.50
N SER A 75 1.00 -4.04 -11.75
CA SER A 75 0.38 -3.42 -12.92
C SER A 75 1.06 -3.83 -14.23
N LEU A 76 2.40 -3.92 -14.23
CA LEU A 76 3.18 -4.37 -15.38
C LEU A 76 2.87 -5.82 -15.75
N VAL A 77 2.76 -6.71 -14.76
CA VAL A 77 2.38 -8.11 -14.99
C VAL A 77 0.99 -8.21 -15.61
N SER A 78 0.00 -7.46 -15.09
CA SER A 78 -1.35 -7.38 -15.67
C SER A 78 -1.29 -6.94 -17.15
N ALA A 79 -0.56 -5.86 -17.43
CA ALA A 79 -0.42 -5.32 -18.78
C ALA A 79 0.24 -6.32 -19.76
N ILE A 80 1.34 -6.96 -19.36
CA ILE A 80 2.06 -7.93 -20.22
C ILE A 80 1.17 -9.14 -20.52
N LEU A 81 0.50 -9.71 -19.52
CA LEU A 81 -0.37 -10.87 -19.71
C LEU A 81 -1.53 -10.54 -20.65
N HIS A 82 -2.07 -9.32 -20.54
CA HIS A 82 -3.14 -8.86 -21.42
C HIS A 82 -2.64 -8.65 -22.86
N LEU A 83 -1.49 -7.97 -23.04
CA LEU A 83 -0.91 -7.69 -24.35
C LEU A 83 -0.43 -8.95 -25.10
N THR A 84 0.00 -9.98 -24.36
CA THR A 84 0.43 -11.26 -24.94
C THR A 84 -0.74 -12.15 -25.40
N GLY A 85 -1.99 -11.79 -25.09
CA GLY A 85 -3.18 -12.48 -25.59
C GLY A 85 -3.35 -13.91 -25.07
N VAL A 86 -2.72 -14.26 -23.94
CA VAL A 86 -2.83 -15.59 -23.34
C VAL A 86 -4.19 -15.77 -22.65
N LYS A 87 -4.96 -16.79 -23.07
CA LYS A 87 -6.36 -17.02 -22.62
C LYS A 87 -6.53 -17.38 -21.13
N TRP A 88 -5.44 -17.59 -20.40
CA TRP A 88 -5.43 -17.99 -18.98
C TRP A 88 -4.96 -16.87 -18.05
N ASP A 89 -4.75 -15.66 -18.57
CA ASP A 89 -4.32 -14.47 -17.83
C ASP A 89 -5.27 -14.06 -16.70
N THR A 90 -6.58 -14.16 -16.95
CA THR A 90 -7.64 -13.55 -16.14
C THR A 90 -7.50 -13.73 -14.61
N PRO A 91 -7.29 -14.95 -14.05
CA PRO A 91 -7.11 -15.11 -12.60
C PRO A 91 -5.83 -14.47 -12.07
N LEU A 92 -4.73 -14.51 -12.83
CA LEU A 92 -3.44 -13.96 -12.41
C LEU A 92 -3.45 -12.42 -12.48
N THR A 93 -3.99 -11.87 -13.56
CA THR A 93 -4.22 -10.43 -13.76
C THR A 93 -5.04 -9.84 -12.61
N ARG A 94 -6.13 -10.51 -12.21
CA ARG A 94 -6.97 -10.07 -11.09
C ARG A 94 -6.22 -10.03 -9.75
N ILE A 95 -5.42 -11.06 -9.45
CA ILE A 95 -4.62 -11.11 -8.22
C ILE A 95 -3.56 -10.00 -8.25
N ALA A 96 -2.88 -9.82 -9.39
CA ALA A 96 -1.87 -8.80 -9.57
C ALA A 96 -2.44 -7.38 -9.37
N GLU A 97 -3.63 -7.10 -9.90
CA GLU A 97 -4.32 -5.81 -9.71
C GLU A 97 -4.72 -5.56 -8.26
N ILE A 98 -5.25 -6.58 -7.55
CA ILE A 98 -5.59 -6.45 -6.13
C ILE A 98 -4.33 -6.12 -5.30
N ILE A 99 -3.22 -6.81 -5.57
CA ILE A 99 -1.95 -6.53 -4.91
C ILE A 99 -1.45 -5.12 -5.24
N ALA A 100 -1.55 -4.70 -6.51
CA ALA A 100 -1.11 -3.39 -6.92
C ALA A 100 -1.87 -2.26 -6.23
N ILE A 101 -3.20 -2.35 -6.18
CA ILE A 101 -4.06 -1.38 -5.49
C ILE A 101 -3.77 -1.38 -3.98
N ALA A 102 -3.62 -2.55 -3.36
CA ALA A 102 -3.29 -2.64 -1.94
C ALA A 102 -1.92 -2.00 -1.64
N ALA A 103 -0.92 -2.24 -2.50
CA ALA A 103 0.42 -1.71 -2.33
C ALA A 103 0.46 -0.18 -2.50
N ILE A 104 -0.21 0.39 -3.51
CA ILE A 104 -0.20 1.85 -3.70
C ILE A 104 -0.93 2.59 -2.56
N ILE A 105 -1.99 2.00 -1.99
CA ILE A 105 -2.64 2.55 -0.80
C ILE A 105 -1.67 2.57 0.39
N MET A 106 -0.92 1.47 0.60
CA MET A 106 0.09 1.41 1.64
C MET A 106 1.22 2.42 1.43
N ALA A 107 1.68 2.60 0.19
CA ALA A 107 2.65 3.64 -0.16
C ALA A 107 2.13 5.03 0.23
N GLY A 108 0.89 5.37 -0.13
CA GLY A 108 0.24 6.62 0.23
C GLY A 108 0.17 6.84 1.75
N PHE A 109 -0.16 5.81 2.53
CA PHE A 109 -0.14 5.91 3.99
C PHE A 109 1.27 6.14 4.54
N THR A 110 2.28 5.43 4.04
CA THR A 110 3.66 5.57 4.54
C THR A 110 4.22 6.97 4.34
N ILE A 111 3.94 7.63 3.21
CA ILE A 111 4.43 9.00 2.97
C ILE A 111 3.70 10.03 3.85
N ILE A 112 2.39 9.86 4.09
CA ILE A 112 1.63 10.74 4.99
C ILE A 112 2.13 10.60 6.43
N ILE A 113 2.49 9.38 6.85
CA ILE A 113 3.03 9.12 8.18
C ILE A 113 4.42 9.73 8.36
N ASP A 114 5.23 9.77 7.29
CA ASP A 114 6.55 10.41 7.28
C ASP A 114 6.46 11.94 7.40
N MET A 115 5.29 12.55 7.12
CA MET A 115 5.12 13.99 7.29
C MET A 115 5.14 14.38 8.78
N GLY A 116 6.04 15.29 9.15
CA GLY A 116 6.06 15.86 10.50
C GLY A 116 4.82 16.70 10.83
N ARG A 117 4.09 17.18 9.81
CA ARG A 117 2.87 17.99 9.93
C ARG A 117 1.84 17.57 8.86
N PRO A 118 1.15 16.43 9.04
CA PRO A 118 0.25 15.88 8.03
C PRO A 118 -0.97 16.78 7.76
N GLU A 119 -1.32 17.69 8.69
CA GLU A 119 -2.39 18.68 8.49
C GLU A 119 -2.11 19.62 7.30
N ARG A 120 -0.84 19.73 6.89
CA ARG A 120 -0.39 20.56 5.77
C ARG A 120 -0.44 19.85 4.43
N LEU A 121 -0.87 18.59 4.36
CA LEU A 121 -0.96 17.82 3.12
C LEU A 121 -1.77 18.57 2.03
N PHE A 122 -2.83 19.28 2.42
CA PHE A 122 -3.64 20.09 1.50
C PHE A 122 -2.86 21.18 0.75
N TYR A 123 -1.75 21.67 1.32
CA TYR A 123 -0.91 22.66 0.66
C TYR A 123 -0.15 22.11 -0.55
N LEU A 124 0.05 20.79 -0.64
CA LEU A 124 0.64 20.17 -1.83
C LEU A 124 -0.25 20.39 -3.06
N PHE A 125 -1.58 20.37 -2.90
CA PHE A 125 -2.53 20.54 -3.99
C PHE A 125 -2.80 22.01 -4.34
N THR A 126 -2.74 22.91 -3.35
CA THR A 126 -3.06 24.34 -3.56
C THR A 126 -1.85 25.21 -3.85
N HIS A 127 -0.68 24.86 -3.31
CA HIS A 127 0.57 25.63 -3.42
C HIS A 127 1.72 24.77 -3.97
N GLY A 128 1.39 23.67 -4.65
CA GLY A 128 2.35 22.75 -5.25
C GLY A 128 3.25 23.45 -6.27
N ARG A 129 4.55 23.18 -6.20
CA ARG A 129 5.53 23.68 -7.17
C ARG A 129 5.96 22.52 -8.07
N LEU A 130 5.67 22.62 -9.37
CA LEU A 130 6.09 21.63 -10.37
C LEU A 130 7.62 21.50 -10.52
N GLN A 131 8.40 22.41 -9.94
CA GLN A 131 9.87 22.29 -9.87
C GLN A 131 10.33 21.30 -8.79
N SER A 132 9.45 20.89 -7.88
CA SER A 132 9.77 19.95 -6.80
C SER A 132 9.51 18.51 -7.26
N PRO A 133 10.51 17.61 -7.16
CA PRO A 133 10.30 16.19 -7.44
C PRO A 133 9.21 15.53 -6.58
N ILE A 134 9.01 16.00 -5.35
CA ILE A 134 7.97 15.49 -4.44
C ILE A 134 6.57 15.75 -5.02
N ILE A 135 6.37 16.84 -5.76
CA ILE A 135 5.09 17.10 -6.42
C ILE A 135 4.88 16.14 -7.59
N TRP A 136 5.94 15.66 -8.24
CA TRP A 136 5.82 14.68 -9.32
C TRP A 136 5.30 13.35 -8.77
N ASP A 137 5.77 12.93 -7.60
CA ASP A 137 5.30 11.72 -6.91
C ASP A 137 3.81 11.79 -6.52
N VAL A 138 3.22 12.99 -6.43
CA VAL A 138 1.77 13.17 -6.16
C VAL A 138 0.95 13.11 -7.47
N VAL A 139 1.56 13.47 -8.59
CA VAL A 139 0.87 13.58 -9.89
C VAL A 139 0.88 12.25 -10.66
N VAL A 140 1.94 11.45 -10.50
CA VAL A 140 2.14 10.15 -11.18
C VAL A 140 1.49 9.02 -10.40
#